data_AF-A0A318T1V3-F1
#
_entry.id   AF-A0A318T1V3-F1
#
_cell.length_a   1.000
_cell.length_b   1.000
_cell.length_c   1.000
_cell.angle_alpha   90.00
_cell.angle_beta   90.00
_cell.angle_gamma   90.00
#
_symmetry.space_group_name_H-M   'P 1'
#
loop_
_entity.id
_entity.type
_entity.pdbx_description
1 polymer ?
#
loop_
_entity_poly.entity_id
_entity_poly.type
_entity_poly.pdbx_seq_one_letter_code
_entity_poly.pdbx_strand_id
1 'polypeptide(L)'
;MATAPGSVAAARNHAGYRLTCKYSVPHADIAFLLGMKEKNYLTRLRRLGIDADVNTTQRLPGLEEILARIRAELMRLTEEGRVPDKGAVDALVSLARALKTVIELERENIAPPVADTGPASVSPEELREALARIDRRIDELANLRAAEIIQRRLDGSHNNGSGQGVVLSGP
;
A
#
# COMPACT_ATOMS: atom_id res chain seq x y z
N MET A 1 -39.32 3.19 14.32
CA MET A 1 -39.00 1.86 13.73
C MET A 1 -37.64 1.43 14.27
N ALA A 2 -37.62 0.50 15.24
CA ALA A 2 -36.38 -0.02 15.81
C ALA A 2 -35.87 -1.16 14.93
N THR A 3 -34.72 -0.97 14.28
CA THR A 3 -34.03 -2.03 13.53
C THR A 3 -33.60 -3.12 14.52
N ALA A 4 -34.05 -4.36 14.28
CA ALA A 4 -33.77 -5.50 15.13
C ALA A 4 -32.25 -5.64 15.39
N PRO A 5 -31.81 -5.86 16.64
CA PRO A 5 -30.38 -5.89 17.01
C PRO A 5 -29.59 -7.00 16.30
N GLY A 6 -30.26 -8.01 15.75
CA GLY A 6 -29.66 -9.05 14.91
C GLY A 6 -29.09 -8.54 13.58
N SER A 7 -29.70 -7.52 12.97
CA SER A 7 -29.29 -7.02 11.65
C SER A 7 -27.97 -6.25 11.67
N VAL A 8 -27.75 -5.44 12.72
CA VAL A 8 -26.54 -4.62 12.85
C VAL A 8 -25.35 -5.49 13.25
N ALA A 9 -25.55 -6.48 14.11
CA ALA A 9 -24.51 -7.42 14.48
C ALA A 9 -24.06 -8.29 13.30
N ALA A 10 -25.00 -8.78 12.49
CA ALA A 10 -24.68 -9.52 11.27
C ALA A 10 -23.93 -8.66 10.25
N ALA A 11 -24.38 -7.43 10.01
CA ALA A 11 -23.71 -6.48 9.11
C ALA A 11 -22.26 -6.19 9.53
N ARG A 12 -22.01 -6.03 10.84
CA ARG A 12 -20.65 -5.84 11.37
C ARG A 12 -19.77 -7.07 11.16
N ASN A 13 -20.28 -8.28 11.37
CA ASN A 13 -19.52 -9.49 11.11
C ASN A 13 -19.19 -9.65 9.61
N HIS A 14 -20.14 -9.33 8.71
CA HIS A 14 -19.88 -9.31 7.27
C HIS A 14 -18.84 -8.26 6.87
N ALA A 15 -18.90 -7.05 7.45
CA ALA A 15 -17.91 -6.02 7.21
C ALA A 15 -16.51 -6.47 7.67
N GLY A 16 -16.43 -7.07 8.86
CA GLY A 16 -15.21 -7.67 9.39
C GLY A 16 -14.64 -8.75 8.47
N TYR A 17 -15.47 -9.66 7.97
CA TYR A 17 -15.05 -10.69 7.01
C TYR A 17 -14.52 -10.09 5.70
N ARG A 18 -15.18 -9.05 5.16
CA ARG A 18 -14.69 -8.34 3.98
C ARG A 18 -13.33 -7.69 4.19
N LEU A 19 -13.04 -7.19 5.39
CA LEU A 19 -11.72 -6.66 5.73
C LEU A 19 -10.67 -7.76 5.72
N THR A 20 -10.99 -8.93 6.28
CA THR A 20 -10.13 -10.11 6.21
C THR A 20 -9.85 -10.54 4.76
N CYS A 21 -10.87 -10.60 3.89
CA CYS A 21 -10.66 -10.98 2.49
C CYS A 21 -9.91 -9.94 1.66
N LYS A 22 -10.12 -8.64 1.90
CA LYS A 22 -9.57 -7.58 1.05
C LYS A 22 -8.21 -7.07 1.49
N TYR A 23 -7.95 -7.07 2.78
CA TYR A 23 -6.75 -6.48 3.39
C TYR A 23 -5.96 -7.49 4.21
N SER A 24 -6.26 -8.79 4.10
CA SER A 24 -5.60 -9.87 4.84
C SER A 24 -5.59 -9.67 6.36
N VAL A 25 -6.58 -8.95 6.90
CA VAL A 25 -6.67 -8.67 8.35
C VAL A 25 -7.01 -9.98 9.09
N PRO A 26 -6.18 -10.42 10.06
CA PRO A 26 -6.44 -11.62 10.84
C PRO A 26 -7.80 -11.62 11.51
N HIS A 27 -8.46 -12.79 11.58
CA HIS A 27 -9.73 -12.93 12.27
C HIS A 27 -9.65 -12.62 13.77
N ALA A 28 -8.49 -12.84 14.39
CA ALA A 28 -8.20 -12.42 15.76
C ALA A 28 -8.34 -10.91 15.96
N ASP A 29 -7.80 -10.10 15.04
CA ASP A 29 -7.83 -8.64 15.13
C ASP A 29 -9.24 -8.10 14.93
N ILE A 30 -9.98 -8.66 13.98
CA ILE A 30 -11.39 -8.32 13.79
C ILE A 30 -12.22 -8.69 15.02
N ALA A 31 -11.98 -9.85 15.63
CA ALA A 31 -12.68 -10.27 16.83
C ALA A 31 -12.37 -9.33 18.02
N PHE A 32 -11.12 -8.90 18.16
CA PHE A 32 -10.70 -7.90 19.13
C PHE A 32 -11.44 -6.56 18.94
N LEU A 33 -11.50 -6.04 17.70
CA LEU A 33 -12.23 -4.82 17.36
C LEU A 33 -13.74 -4.93 17.66
N LEU A 34 -14.31 -6.12 17.52
CA LEU A 34 -15.71 -6.41 17.84
C LEU A 34 -15.94 -6.74 19.33
N GLY A 35 -14.90 -6.69 20.16
CA GLY A 35 -14.98 -6.94 21.60
C GLY A 35 -15.32 -8.39 21.95
N MET A 36 -14.89 -9.37 21.15
CA MET A 36 -15.16 -10.79 21.39
C MET A 36 -13.95 -11.69 21.15
N LYS A 37 -14.01 -12.89 21.72
CA LYS A 37 -13.02 -13.93 21.46
C LYS A 37 -13.11 -14.38 19.99
N GLU A 38 -11.96 -14.63 19.37
CA GLU A 38 -11.85 -15.12 17.99
C GLU A 38 -12.75 -16.33 17.71
N LYS A 39 -12.75 -17.34 18.60
CA LYS A 39 -13.63 -18.53 18.48
C LYS A 39 -15.11 -18.17 18.35
N ASN A 40 -15.56 -17.13 19.06
CA ASN A 40 -16.96 -16.67 19.00
C ASN A 40 -17.24 -15.96 17.68
N TYR A 41 -16.28 -15.19 17.17
CA TYR A 41 -16.38 -14.53 15.88
C TYR A 41 -16.46 -15.55 14.74
N LEU A 42 -15.57 -16.55 14.71
CA LEU A 42 -15.60 -17.65 13.73
C LEU A 42 -16.90 -18.46 13.80
N THR A 43 -17.39 -18.75 15.01
CA THR A 43 -18.68 -19.41 15.20
C THR A 43 -19.84 -18.58 14.64
N ARG A 44 -19.79 -17.26 14.78
CA ARG A 44 -20.81 -16.36 14.20
C ARG A 44 -20.73 -16.31 12.68
N LEU A 45 -19.54 -16.29 12.10
CA LEU A 45 -19.36 -16.38 10.64
C LEU A 45 -19.96 -17.69 10.10
N ARG A 46 -19.68 -18.82 10.75
CA ARG A 46 -20.24 -20.12 10.37
C ARG A 46 -21.77 -20.15 10.46
N ARG A 47 -22.35 -19.52 11.48
CA ARG A 47 -23.81 -19.37 11.62
C ARG A 47 -24.44 -18.48 10.54
N LEU A 48 -23.65 -17.56 9.96
CA LEU A 48 -24.04 -16.73 8.82
C LEU A 48 -23.80 -17.44 7.47
N GLY A 49 -23.34 -18.70 7.47
CA GLY A 49 -22.99 -19.44 6.25
C GLY A 49 -21.70 -18.95 5.60
N ILE A 50 -20.89 -18.15 6.31
CA ILE A 50 -19.60 -17.66 5.85
C ILE A 50 -18.53 -18.63 6.35
N ASP A 51 -17.84 -19.28 5.41
CA ASP A 51 -16.72 -20.13 5.75
C ASP A 51 -15.45 -19.29 5.88
N ALA A 52 -14.89 -19.29 7.10
CA ALA A 52 -13.67 -18.56 7.43
C ALA A 52 -12.42 -19.25 6.87
N ASP A 53 -12.51 -20.54 6.55
CA ASP A 53 -11.41 -21.35 6.02
C ASP A 53 -11.37 -21.33 4.48
N VAL A 54 -12.40 -20.76 3.82
CA VAL A 54 -12.40 -20.52 2.37
C VAL A 54 -11.44 -19.37 2.06
N ASN A 55 -10.17 -19.73 2.01
CA ASN A 55 -9.07 -19.02 1.39
C ASN A 55 -9.14 -17.49 1.51
N THR A 56 -8.65 -16.94 2.62
CA THR A 56 -8.02 -15.60 2.66
C THR A 56 -6.91 -15.44 1.61
N THR A 57 -6.49 -16.53 1.00
CA THR A 57 -5.64 -16.67 -0.18
C THR A 57 -6.35 -16.56 -1.53
N GLN A 58 -7.67 -16.28 -1.59
CA GLN A 58 -8.33 -15.88 -2.85
C GLN A 58 -7.90 -14.47 -3.25
N ARG A 59 -6.62 -14.37 -3.66
CA ARG A 59 -6.22 -14.02 -5.02
C ARG A 59 -7.23 -13.10 -5.67
N LEU A 60 -6.90 -11.82 -5.69
CA LEU A 60 -7.65 -10.76 -6.35
C LEU A 60 -8.42 -11.32 -7.56
N PRO A 61 -9.77 -11.39 -7.50
CA PRO A 61 -10.57 -11.90 -8.61
C PRO A 61 -10.50 -11.03 -9.88
N GLY A 62 -9.67 -9.98 -9.90
CA GLY A 62 -9.40 -9.16 -11.08
C GLY A 62 -7.99 -9.30 -11.65
N LEU A 63 -6.97 -9.71 -10.89
CA LEU A 63 -5.59 -9.66 -11.40
C LEU A 63 -5.34 -10.75 -12.44
N GLU A 64 -5.82 -11.98 -12.20
CA GLU A 64 -5.74 -13.06 -13.18
C GLU A 64 -6.60 -12.78 -14.42
N GLU A 65 -7.76 -12.12 -14.27
CA GLU A 65 -8.59 -11.71 -15.40
C GLU A 65 -7.93 -10.59 -16.23
N ILE A 66 -7.32 -9.62 -15.56
CA ILE A 66 -6.54 -8.55 -16.20
C ILE A 66 -5.33 -9.15 -16.92
N LEU A 67 -4.61 -10.08 -16.28
CA LEU A 67 -3.48 -10.80 -16.89
C LEU A 67 -3.92 -11.65 -18.08
N ALA A 68 -5.08 -12.32 -18.01
CA ALA A 68 -5.63 -13.08 -19.11
C ALA A 68 -6.02 -12.17 -20.30
N ARG A 69 -6.65 -11.02 -20.03
CA ARG A 69 -6.97 -10.01 -21.06
C ARG A 69 -5.72 -9.42 -21.70
N ILE A 70 -4.70 -9.11 -20.91
CA ILE A 70 -3.42 -8.63 -21.41
C ILE A 70 -2.75 -9.71 -22.27
N ARG A 71 -2.71 -10.96 -21.83
CA ARG A 71 -2.16 -12.08 -22.63
C ARG A 71 -2.90 -12.29 -23.94
N ALA A 72 -4.23 -12.16 -23.94
CA ALA A 72 -5.04 -12.29 -25.15
C ALA A 72 -4.76 -11.15 -26.15
N GLU A 73 -4.65 -9.92 -25.66
CA GLU A 73 -4.29 -8.76 -26.50
C GLU A 73 -2.85 -8.86 -27.03
N LEU A 74 -1.93 -9.42 -26.24
CA LEU A 74 -0.56 -9.70 -26.67
C LEU A 74 -0.49 -10.76 -27.76
N MET A 75 -1.25 -11.86 -27.62
CA MET A 75 -1.35 -12.92 -28.63
C MET A 75 -1.92 -12.37 -29.94
N ARG A 76 -2.95 -11.51 -29.86
CA ARG A 76 -3.55 -10.84 -31.03
C ARG A 76 -2.54 -9.99 -31.79
N LEU A 77 -1.69 -9.23 -31.09
CA LEU A 77 -0.63 -8.43 -31.70
C LEU A 77 0.47 -9.28 -32.37
N THR A 78 0.65 -10.53 -31.95
CA THR A 78 1.64 -11.46 -32.53
C THR A 78 1.08 -12.34 -33.65
N GLU A 79 -0.22 -12.65 -33.64
CA GLU A 79 -0.88 -13.52 -34.64
C GLU A 79 -1.23 -12.78 -35.94
N GLU A 80 -1.35 -11.44 -35.92
CA GLU A 80 -1.64 -10.62 -37.11
C GLU A 80 -0.47 -10.54 -38.13
N GLY A 81 0.60 -11.32 -37.96
CA GLY A 81 1.63 -11.53 -38.98
C GLY A 81 2.51 -10.31 -39.31
N ARG A 82 2.37 -9.20 -38.59
CA ARG A 82 3.32 -8.08 -38.66
C ARG A 82 4.48 -8.32 -37.71
N VAL A 83 5.70 -8.31 -38.25
CA VAL A 83 6.92 -8.25 -37.44
C VAL A 83 6.81 -6.99 -36.58
N PRO A 84 6.82 -7.10 -35.24
CA PRO A 84 6.62 -5.94 -34.37
C PRO A 84 7.78 -4.96 -34.55
N ASP A 85 7.44 -3.69 -34.80
CA ASP A 85 8.43 -2.62 -34.89
C ASP A 85 9.27 -2.56 -33.61
N LYS A 86 10.51 -2.06 -33.69
CA LYS A 86 11.41 -1.94 -32.53
C LYS A 86 10.74 -1.27 -31.31
N GLY A 87 9.91 -0.25 -31.56
CA GLY A 87 9.13 0.42 -30.51
C GLY A 87 8.05 -0.46 -29.87
N ALA A 88 7.46 -1.40 -30.62
CA ALA A 88 6.53 -2.39 -30.07
C ALA A 88 7.29 -3.42 -29.21
N VAL A 89 8.48 -3.84 -29.62
CA VAL A 89 9.36 -4.71 -28.80
C VAL A 89 9.78 -4.01 -27.51
N ASP A 90 10.16 -2.73 -27.57
CA ASP A 90 10.52 -1.96 -26.38
C ASP A 90 9.31 -1.72 -25.45
N ALA A 91 8.12 -1.46 -26.00
CA ALA A 91 6.88 -1.36 -25.22
C ALA A 91 6.52 -2.70 -24.55
N LEU A 92 6.74 -3.83 -25.24
CA LEU A 92 6.54 -5.18 -24.71
C LEU A 92 7.49 -5.46 -23.53
N VAL A 93 8.76 -5.08 -23.65
CA VAL A 93 9.75 -5.21 -22.57
C VAL A 93 9.39 -4.30 -21.38
N SER A 94 8.95 -3.08 -21.63
CA SER A 94 8.50 -2.15 -20.59
C SER A 94 7.26 -2.68 -19.85
N LEU A 95 6.30 -3.26 -20.57
CA LEU A 95 5.12 -3.89 -19.99
C LEU A 95 5.50 -5.11 -19.14
N ALA A 96 6.39 -5.97 -19.64
CA ALA A 96 6.87 -7.15 -18.90
C ALA A 96 7.60 -6.74 -17.60
N ARG A 97 8.37 -5.66 -17.63
CA ARG A 97 9.01 -5.09 -16.42
C ARG A 97 7.97 -4.51 -15.46
N ALA A 98 7.02 -3.72 -15.95
CA ALA A 98 5.97 -3.15 -15.12
C ALA A 98 5.12 -4.24 -14.45
N LEU A 99 4.76 -5.30 -15.17
CA LEU A 99 4.05 -6.46 -14.62
C LEU A 99 4.88 -7.21 -13.58
N LYS A 100 6.18 -7.41 -13.83
CA LYS A 100 7.07 -8.02 -12.85
C LYS A 100 7.14 -7.19 -11.56
N THR A 101 7.27 -5.86 -11.68
CA THR A 101 7.28 -4.95 -10.53
C THR A 101 5.95 -4.98 -9.77
N VAL A 102 4.81 -5.03 -10.45
CA VAL A 102 3.50 -5.18 -9.79
C VAL A 102 3.39 -6.52 -9.07
N ILE A 103 3.85 -7.62 -9.67
CA ILE A 103 3.86 -8.94 -9.03
C ILE A 103 4.80 -8.97 -7.82
N GLU A 104 5.95 -8.28 -7.88
CA GLU A 104 6.90 -8.16 -6.76
C GLU A 104 6.34 -7.29 -5.64
N LEU A 105 5.74 -6.14 -5.94
CA LEU A 105 5.07 -5.27 -4.96
C LEU A 105 3.90 -5.97 -4.29
N GLU A 106 3.11 -6.74 -5.03
CA GLU A 106 2.03 -7.55 -4.46
C GLU A 106 2.58 -8.71 -3.61
N ARG A 107 3.70 -9.33 -3.99
CA ARG A 107 4.38 -10.32 -3.14
C ARG A 107 4.91 -9.71 -1.84
N GLU A 108 5.38 -8.48 -1.87
CA GLU A 108 5.81 -7.74 -0.68
C GLU A 108 4.61 -7.33 0.20
N ASN A 109 3.45 -7.07 -0.41
CA ASN A 109 2.20 -6.76 0.28
C ASN A 109 1.47 -8.02 0.84
N ILE A 110 1.72 -9.19 0.25
CA ILE A 110 1.23 -10.51 0.68
C ILE A 110 2.23 -11.19 1.63
N ALA A 111 3.48 -10.70 1.72
CA ALA A 111 4.41 -11.17 2.74
C ALA A 111 3.72 -10.94 4.09
N PRO A 112 3.43 -12.01 4.86
CA PRO A 112 2.87 -11.83 6.19
C PRO A 112 3.79 -10.87 6.94
N PRO A 113 3.26 -9.97 7.79
CA PRO A 113 4.11 -9.25 8.72
C PRO A 113 4.98 -10.31 9.38
N VAL A 114 6.30 -10.12 9.25
CA VAL A 114 7.35 -11.00 9.77
C VAL A 114 6.83 -11.63 11.04
N ALA A 115 6.71 -12.97 11.02
CA ALA A 115 6.14 -13.75 12.10
C ALA A 115 6.59 -13.17 13.43
N ASP A 116 5.62 -12.62 14.15
CA ASP A 116 5.56 -12.38 15.57
C ASP A 116 6.82 -12.87 16.30
N THR A 117 7.86 -12.04 16.29
CA THR A 117 8.76 -12.02 17.44
C THR A 117 7.87 -11.47 18.54
N GLY A 118 7.20 -12.38 19.25
CA GLY A 118 6.23 -12.08 20.30
C GLY A 118 6.73 -10.94 21.18
N PRO A 119 5.82 -10.14 21.77
CA PRO A 119 6.09 -8.77 22.19
C PRO A 119 7.46 -8.70 22.82
N ALA A 120 8.45 -8.22 22.05
CA ALA A 120 9.75 -7.91 22.61
C ALA A 120 9.39 -6.91 23.70
N SER A 121 9.53 -7.33 24.95
CA SER A 121 9.19 -6.52 26.11
C SER A 121 10.28 -5.46 26.19
N VAL A 122 10.22 -4.48 25.29
CA VAL A 122 11.09 -3.31 25.29
C VAL A 122 10.81 -2.63 26.61
N SER A 123 11.82 -2.57 27.46
CA SER A 123 11.67 -1.92 28.75
C SER A 123 11.29 -0.45 28.50
N PRO A 124 10.48 0.18 29.36
CA PRO A 124 10.14 1.60 29.20
C PRO A 124 11.38 2.51 29.27
N GLU A 125 12.52 2.00 29.72
CA GLU A 125 13.81 2.67 29.70
C GLU A 125 14.47 2.60 28.31
N GLU A 126 14.52 1.43 27.68
CA GLU A 126 14.99 1.27 26.30
C GLU A 126 14.17 2.10 25.30
N LEU A 127 12.84 2.16 25.50
CA LEU A 127 11.98 2.99 24.66
C LEU A 127 12.30 4.48 24.82
N ARG A 128 12.56 4.95 26.05
CA ARG A 128 12.95 6.35 26.30
C ARG A 128 14.31 6.67 25.71
N GLU A 129 15.27 5.76 25.80
CA GLU A 129 16.59 5.95 25.21
C GLU A 129 16.51 5.99 23.67
N ALA A 130 15.73 5.10 23.08
CA ALA A 130 15.50 5.07 21.63
C ALA A 130 14.84 6.38 21.15
N LEU A 131 13.82 6.86 21.86
CA LEU A 131 13.15 8.13 21.55
C LEU A 131 14.10 9.32 21.70
N ALA A 132 14.90 9.38 22.77
CA ALA A 132 15.90 10.44 22.95
C ALA A 132 16.96 10.46 21.84
N ARG A 133 17.35 9.28 21.35
CA ARG A 133 18.28 9.14 20.22
C ARG A 133 17.67 9.62 18.91
N ILE A 134 16.38 9.33 18.69
CA ILE A 134 15.62 9.81 17.52
C ILE A 134 15.50 11.33 17.57
N ASP A 135 15.08 11.90 18.70
CA ASP A 135 14.91 13.35 18.86
C ASP A 135 16.23 14.09 18.60
N ARG A 136 17.33 13.62 19.19
CA ARG A 136 18.66 14.19 18.92
C ARG A 136 19.01 14.14 17.43
N ARG A 137 18.70 13.04 16.74
CA ARG A 137 19.00 12.91 15.30
C ARG A 137 18.13 13.84 14.45
N ILE A 138 16.88 14.06 14.85
CA ILE A 138 15.98 15.01 14.21
C ILE A 138 16.55 16.42 14.34
N ASP A 139 17.00 16.82 15.54
CA ASP A 139 17.59 18.14 15.77
C ASP A 139 18.87 18.35 14.95
N GLU A 140 19.75 17.34 14.91
CA GLU A 140 20.96 17.38 14.07
C GLU A 140 20.62 17.59 12.59
N LEU A 141 19.65 16.83 12.06
CA LEU A 141 19.23 16.93 10.66
C LEU A 141 18.51 18.26 10.36
N ALA A 142 17.71 18.76 11.30
CA ALA A 142 17.05 20.05 11.19
C ALA A 142 18.08 21.19 11.13
N ASN A 143 19.11 21.14 11.97
CA ASN A 143 20.20 22.11 11.97
C ASN A 143 21.03 22.04 10.68
N LEU A 144 21.37 20.84 10.20
CA LEU A 144 22.05 20.66 8.91
C LEU A 144 21.23 21.26 7.77
N ARG A 145 19.92 20.96 7.72
CA ARG A 145 19.03 21.49 6.68
C ARG A 145 18.87 23.02 6.78
N ALA A 146 18.81 23.57 7.98
CA ALA A 146 18.78 25.02 8.18
C ALA A 146 20.08 25.68 7.67
N ALA A 147 21.23 25.09 7.98
CA ALA A 147 22.53 25.55 7.50
C ALA A 147 22.64 25.48 5.97
N GLU A 148 22.20 24.37 5.35
CA GLU A 148 22.15 24.22 3.89
C GLU A 148 21.25 25.26 3.22
N ILE A 149 20.09 25.58 3.81
CA ILE A 149 19.18 26.61 3.27
C ILE A 149 19.83 27.99 3.35
N ILE A 150 20.52 28.31 4.46
CA ILE A 150 21.25 29.58 4.62
C ILE A 150 22.40 29.66 3.62
N GLN A 151 23.20 28.61 3.49
CA GLN A 151 24.30 28.54 2.53
C GLN A 151 23.79 28.69 1.09
N ARG A 152 22.74 27.96 0.70
CA ARG A 152 22.13 28.07 -0.62
C ARG A 152 21.56 29.47 -0.90
N ARG A 153 21.04 30.19 0.10
CA ARG A 153 20.62 31.60 -0.06
C ARG A 153 21.80 32.54 -0.27
N LEU A 154 22.91 32.33 0.44
CA LEU A 154 24.13 33.12 0.27
C LEU A 154 24.75 32.88 -1.11
N ASP A 155 24.84 31.61 -1.55
CA ASP A 155 25.37 31.23 -2.86
C ASP A 155 24.44 31.68 -4.01
N GLY A 156 23.12 31.61 -3.81
CA GLY A 156 22.10 32.10 -4.76
C GLY A 156 22.01 33.63 -4.84
N SER A 157 22.51 34.36 -3.84
CA SER A 157 22.58 35.83 -3.87
C SER A 157 23.72 36.34 -4.76
N HIS A 158 24.67 35.47 -5.17
CA HIS A 158 25.73 35.82 -6.11
C HIS A 158 25.39 35.55 -7.57
N ASN A 159 24.18 35.06 -7.89
CA ASN A 159 23.81 34.76 -9.27
C ASN A 159 22.33 35.08 -9.57
N ASN A 160 21.97 36.36 -9.59
CA ASN A 160 21.23 36.94 -10.73
C ASN A 160 20.93 38.44 -10.58
N GLY A 161 21.49 39.22 -11.51
CA GLY A 161 21.16 40.62 -11.72
C GLY A 161 21.40 41.07 -13.16
N SER A 162 21.02 40.25 -14.15
CA SER A 162 20.84 40.72 -15.54
C SER A 162 19.58 40.16 -16.17
N GLY A 163 18.62 41.06 -16.39
CA GLY A 163 17.67 41.06 -17.52
C GLY A 163 16.62 39.95 -17.62
N GLN A 164 15.38 40.26 -17.27
CA GLN A 164 14.28 40.42 -18.25
C GLN A 164 12.94 40.68 -17.51
N GLY A 165 12.56 41.96 -17.45
CA GLY A 165 11.18 42.36 -17.22
C GLY A 165 10.47 42.46 -18.56
N VAL A 166 9.37 41.72 -18.70
CA VAL A 166 8.49 41.73 -19.88
C VAL A 166 7.82 43.09 -20.01
N VAL A 167 8.01 43.76 -21.15
CA VAL A 167 7.33 45.03 -21.46
C VAL A 167 5.95 44.71 -22.04
N LEU A 168 4.89 45.10 -21.32
CA LEU A 168 3.52 45.11 -21.83
C LEU A 168 3.34 46.39 -22.67
N SER A 169 3.16 46.24 -23.98
CA SER A 169 2.68 47.33 -24.84
C SER A 169 1.16 47.25 -24.95
N GLY A 170 0.47 48.33 -24.56
CA GLY A 170 -0.97 48.50 -24.75
C GLY A 170 -1.30 49.34 -25.99
N PRO A 171 -2.56 49.32 -26.45
CA PRO A 171 -3.21 50.45 -27.12
C PRO A 171 -3.91 51.38 -26.12
#